data_AF-A0A815H952-F1
#
_entry.id   AF-A0A815H952-F1
#
_cell.length_a   1.000
_cell.length_b   1.000
_cell.length_c   1.000
_cell.angle_alpha   90.00
_cell.angle_beta   90.00
_cell.angle_gamma   90.00
#
_symmetry.space_group_name_H-M   'P 1'
#
loop_
_entity.id
_entity.type
_entity.pdbx_description
1 polymer ?
#
loop_
_entity_poly.entity_id
_entity_poly.type
_entity_poly.pdbx_seq_one_letter_code
_entity_poly.pdbx_strand_id
1 'polypeptide(L)' 'NTCLQGNPQCLNGGACISAGNTYVCSCPAGYTGVNCGTANFANTCLQGNPQCLNGGA' A
#
# COMPACT_ATOMS: atom_id res chain seq x y z
N ASN A 1 -17.54 -4.09 12.30
CA ASN A 1 -16.09 -3.80 12.26
C ASN A 1 -15.57 -4.17 10.89
N THR A 2 -15.47 -3.20 10.01
CA THR A 2 -15.35 -3.36 8.55
C THR A 2 -14.12 -4.17 8.09
N CYS A 3 -13.02 -4.19 8.86
CA CYS A 3 -11.84 -5.02 8.57
C CYS A 3 -11.94 -6.49 9.01
N LEU A 4 -12.90 -6.84 9.88
CA LEU A 4 -13.04 -8.19 10.46
C LEU A 4 -14.13 -9.02 9.77
N GLN A 5 -14.82 -8.45 8.77
CA GLN A 5 -15.88 -9.11 8.01
C GLN A 5 -15.37 -10.02 6.87
N GLY A 6 -14.06 -10.29 6.82
CA GLY A 6 -13.49 -11.32 5.92
C GLY A 6 -13.19 -10.86 4.50
N ASN A 7 -13.32 -9.57 4.18
CA ASN A 7 -12.84 -9.01 2.92
C ASN A 7 -12.00 -7.75 3.18
N PRO A 8 -10.81 -7.86 3.82
CA PRO A 8 -9.88 -6.75 3.88
C PRO A 8 -9.47 -6.42 2.45
N GLN A 9 -9.98 -5.29 1.93
CA GLN A 9 -9.78 -4.92 0.54
C GLN A 9 -8.37 -4.40 0.26
N CYS A 10 -7.50 -4.36 1.27
CA CYS A 10 -6.13 -3.89 1.13
C CYS A 10 -5.27 -4.95 0.46
N LEU A 11 -4.83 -4.66 -0.75
CA LEU A 11 -3.96 -5.48 -1.59
C LEU A 11 -2.49 -5.17 -1.30
N ASN A 12 -1.59 -5.98 -1.88
CA ASN A 12 -0.15 -5.75 -1.88
C ASN A 12 0.49 -5.57 -0.48
N GLY A 13 -0.11 -6.18 0.54
CA GLY A 13 0.37 -6.10 1.92
C GLY A 13 -0.09 -4.85 2.69
N GLY A 14 -1.10 -4.12 2.21
CA GLY A 14 -1.70 -3.01 2.93
C GLY A 14 -2.41 -3.45 4.23
N ALA A 15 -2.30 -2.63 5.27
CA ALA A 15 -2.95 -2.88 6.55
C ALA A 15 -4.37 -2.27 6.56
N CYS A 16 -5.38 -3.07 6.91
CA CYS A 16 -6.75 -2.60 7.04
C CYS A 16 -6.96 -1.95 8.41
N ILE A 17 -7.40 -0.69 8.40
CA ILE A 17 -7.72 0.09 9.59
C ILE A 17 -9.23 0.35 9.62
N SER A 18 -9.89 -0.03 10.70
CA SER A 18 -11.34 0.20 10.86
C SER A 18 -11.60 1.66 11.24
N ALA A 19 -12.39 2.38 10.43
CA ALA A 19 -12.75 3.77 10.63
C ALA A 19 -14.27 3.89 10.84
N GLY A 20 -14.74 3.49 12.03
CA GLY A 20 -16.16 3.44 12.36
C GLY A 20 -16.91 2.39 11.53
N ASN A 21 -17.77 2.86 10.62
CA ASN A 21 -18.52 2.00 9.69
C ASN A 21 -17.77 1.72 8.38
N THR A 22 -16.63 2.39 8.14
CA THR A 22 -15.82 2.21 6.93
C THR A 22 -14.46 1.58 7.27
N TYR A 23 -13.65 1.36 6.24
CA TYR A 23 -12.26 0.94 6.37
C TYR A 23 -11.35 1.91 5.61
N VAL A 24 -10.10 1.99 6.04
CA VAL A 24 -9.03 2.68 5.34
C VAL A 24 -7.84 1.73 5.23
N CYS A 25 -7.23 1.65 4.05
CA CYS A 25 -6.01 0.89 3.87
C CYS A 25 -4.77 1.78 4.08
N SER A 26 -3.88 1.36 4.97
CA SER A 26 -2.52 1.88 5.05
C SER A 26 -1.67 1.15 4.03
N CYS A 27 -1.37 1.82 2.92
CA CYS A 27 -0.62 1.22 1.82
C CYS A 27 0.89 1.26 2.06
N PRO A 28 1.62 0.18 1.73
CA PRO A 28 3.07 0.18 1.75
C PRO A 28 3.62 1.12 0.67
N ALA A 29 4.88 1.51 0.83
CA ALA A 29 5.57 2.36 -0.14
C ALA A 29 5.49 1.76 -1.55
N GLY A 30 5.21 2.61 -2.54
CA GLY A 30 5.03 2.19 -3.93
C GLY A 30 3.63 1.67 -4.27
N TYR A 31 2.68 1.66 -3.33
CA TYR A 31 1.28 1.31 -3.60
C TYR A 31 0.32 2.40 -3.13
N THR A 32 -0.73 2.62 -3.91
CA THR A 32 -1.72 3.67 -3.68
C THR A 32 -3.13 3.19 -4.06
N GLY A 33 -4.12 4.06 -3.85
CA GLY A 33 -5.53 3.78 -4.05
C GLY A 33 -6.21 3.26 -2.78
N VAL A 34 -7.55 3.25 -2.80
CA VAL A 34 -8.40 2.85 -1.64
C VAL A 34 -8.02 1.47 -1.09
N ASN A 35 -7.58 0.60 -1.99
CA ASN A 35 -7.27 -0.80 -1.75
C ASN A 35 -5.80 -1.14 -1.94
N CYS A 36 -4.91 -0.15 -2.06
CA CYS A 36 -3.50 -0.38 -2.38
C CYS A 36 -3.26 -1.22 -3.65
N GLY A 37 -4.23 -1.24 -4.57
CA GLY A 37 -4.17 -2.03 -5.82
C GLY A 37 -3.38 -1.35 -6.93
N THR A 38 -3.09 -0.06 -6.78
CA THR A 38 -2.35 0.71 -7.79
C THR A 38 -0.90 0.78 -7.38
N ALA A 39 -0.01 0.21 -8.20
CA ALA A 39 1.42 0.33 -7.99
C ALA A 39 1.88 1.70 -8.50
N ASN A 40 2.28 2.59 -7.59
CA ASN A 40 2.89 3.87 -7.90
C ASN A 40 4.40 3.75 -7.77
N PHE A 41 5.01 3.12 -8.76
CA PHE A 41 6.46 3.06 -8.93
C PHE A 41 6.96 4.21 -9.82
N ALA A 42 6.46 5.42 -9.59
CA ALA A 42 7.00 6.59 -10.27
C ALA A 42 8.45 6.82 -9.80
N ASN A 43 9.40 6.35 -10.61
CA ASN A 43 10.85 6.54 -10.52
C ASN A 43 11.45 6.28 -9.12
N THR A 44 11.51 5.00 -8.73
CA THR A 44 11.77 4.51 -7.37
C THR A 44 13.24 4.54 -6.91
N CYS A 45 14.14 5.17 -7.66
CA CYS A 45 15.54 5.39 -7.26
C CYS A 45 15.71 6.52 -6.25
N LEU A 46 14.78 7.49 -6.24
CA LEU A 46 14.86 8.69 -5.39
C LEU A 46 14.18 8.52 -4.04
N GLN A 47 13.44 7.42 -3.84
CA GLN A 47 12.62 7.19 -2.66
C GLN A 47 13.06 5.95 -1.88
N GLY A 48 14.38 5.72 -1.77
CA GLY A 48 14.96 4.85 -0.74
C GLY A 48 14.53 3.38 -0.75
N ASN A 49 14.10 2.85 -1.89
CA ASN A 49 13.76 1.43 -2.02
C ASN A 49 15.04 0.58 -1.86
N PRO A 50 15.08 -0.46 -0.99
CA PRO A 50 16.24 -1.35 -0.86
C PRO A 50 16.61 -2.11 -2.14
N GLN A 51 15.79 -2.03 -3.19
CA GLN A 51 16.12 -2.59 -4.52
C GLN A 51 17.08 -1.71 -5.36
N CYS A 52 17.41 -0.49 -4.91
CA CYS A 52 18.35 0.42 -5.58
C CYS A 52 19.76 0.40 -4.93
N LEU A 53 20.34 -0.80 -4.78
CA LEU A 53 21.76 -0.94 -4.45
C LEU A 53 22.59 -0.65 -5.71
N ASN A 54 23.44 0.37 -5.66
CA ASN A 54 24.37 0.78 -6.73
C ASN A 54 23.73 1.36 -8.00
N GLY A 55 22.74 2.26 -7.86
CA GLY A 55 22.53 3.32 -8.87
C GLY A 55 21.88 2.94 -10.21
N GLY A 56 20.95 1.99 -10.25
CA GLY A 56 20.07 1.84 -11.42
C GLY A 56 18.74 2.56 -11.14
N ALA A 57 18.19 3.45 -11.98
CA ALA A 57 18.63 4.08 -13.24
C ALA A 57 18.37 5.60 -13.19
#